data_AF-A0A1V6GSI1-F1
#
_entry.id   AF-A0A1V6GSI1-F1
#
_cell.length_a   1.000
_cell.length_b   1.000
_cell.length_c   1.000
_cell.angle_alpha   90.00
_cell.angle_beta   90.00
_cell.angle_gamma   90.00
#
_symmetry.space_group_name_H-M   'P 1'
#
loop_
_entity.id
_entity.type
_entity.pdbx_description
1 polymer ?
#
loop_
_entity_poly.entity_id
_entity_poly.type
_entity_poly.pdbx_seq_one_letter_code
_entity_poly.pdbx_strand_id
1 'polypeptide(L)'
;MMTIVPSGGMEIKRSGQMKAYLGSCVGLSILDTKRRIGGMHHILLPEPLCDISESQFSSYASTGVPLFLRSLAEEGARVEDMEAHIAGGALIDPSSRRDLTMNIGGRTLDITLGIIKENGIPIRFLEASGTMGFCIMLDVDRATCSIEPVIKDIHKRSSRPMSMPALTEIGRTIEDLQPIPQIALGIAGMIADDRTDFSRVASEIRKDQVLTAEVLKLCNSSYLGMPRKIEAIDEAIAVLGSTTLLQLIITAQAEKLLVCSEQGYSLMRGGLFYHALAIARLSERLAKISGVVRPDLAYTAGLLHDIGKVVLDQYMAHVQPLFYRILQGHGEDSSVLEQKIFGIDHNLAGLHLAENWKLPDAIKDVVLFHHHPDKAENNRLLVRLVYLADALAQKFLPGFVLDHVDTAPFEESMRLLGLEPDKVVASLDVLADIF
;
A
#
# COMPACT_ATOMS: atom_id res chain seq x y z
N MET A 1 1.05 31.96 -24.85
CA MET A 1 2.19 32.17 -23.91
C MET A 1 2.00 31.23 -22.72
N MET A 2 3.04 30.47 -22.35
CA MET A 2 3.00 29.51 -21.25
C MET A 2 3.39 30.19 -19.93
N THR A 3 2.54 30.09 -18.90
CA THR A 3 2.82 30.61 -17.55
C THR A 3 3.12 29.45 -16.61
N ILE A 4 4.12 29.61 -15.75
CA ILE A 4 4.39 28.67 -14.66
C ILE A 4 3.71 29.21 -13.41
N VAL A 5 2.83 28.42 -12.80
CA VAL A 5 2.15 28.79 -11.56
C VAL A 5 3.06 28.41 -10.38
N PRO A 6 3.60 29.39 -9.64
CA PRO A 6 4.52 29.12 -8.53
C PRO A 6 3.78 28.45 -7.37
N SER A 7 4.52 27.74 -6.53
CA SER A 7 3.96 27.15 -5.31
C SER A 7 3.34 28.21 -4.41
N GLY A 8 2.13 27.93 -3.91
CA GLY A 8 1.32 28.89 -3.16
C GLY A 8 0.66 29.96 -4.03
N GLY A 9 0.74 29.85 -5.35
CA GLY A 9 0.13 30.77 -6.31
C GLY A 9 -1.12 30.21 -6.97
N MET A 10 -1.90 31.10 -7.58
CA MET A 10 -2.99 30.74 -8.49
C MET A 10 -3.02 31.71 -9.68
N GLU A 11 -3.46 31.23 -10.83
CA GLU A 11 -3.56 31.98 -12.07
C GLU A 11 -4.87 31.65 -12.78
N ILE A 12 -5.50 32.65 -13.39
CA ILE A 12 -6.74 32.50 -14.16
C ILE A 12 -6.55 33.17 -15.52
N LYS A 13 -6.98 32.49 -16.59
CA LYS A 13 -6.82 32.95 -17.96
C LYS A 13 -8.02 32.59 -18.84
N ARG A 14 -8.20 33.39 -19.88
CA ARG A 14 -9.12 33.12 -20.99
C ARG A 14 -8.44 32.55 -22.25
N SER A 15 -7.11 32.52 -22.26
CA SER A 15 -6.31 32.05 -23.39
C SER A 15 -4.88 31.73 -22.95
N GLY A 16 -4.22 30.82 -23.66
CA GLY A 16 -2.86 30.37 -23.39
C GLY A 16 -2.77 29.18 -22.46
N GLN A 17 -1.55 28.94 -21.98
CA GLN A 17 -1.19 27.74 -21.23
C GLN A 17 -0.70 28.09 -19.81
N MET A 18 -0.96 27.18 -18.88
CA MET A 18 -0.48 27.20 -17.50
C MET A 18 0.13 25.85 -17.15
N LYS A 19 1.20 25.84 -16.36
CA LYS A 19 1.78 24.61 -15.83
C LYS A 19 2.28 24.76 -14.39
N ALA A 20 2.25 23.67 -13.64
CA ALA A 20 2.84 23.58 -12.31
C ALA A 20 3.56 22.24 -12.13
N TYR A 21 4.70 22.29 -11.44
CA TYR A 21 5.47 21.11 -11.03
C TYR A 21 5.15 20.80 -9.58
N LEU A 22 4.82 19.54 -9.31
CA LEU A 22 4.18 19.09 -8.08
C LEU A 22 5.01 17.99 -7.42
N GLY A 23 5.20 18.10 -6.12
CA GLY A 23 5.74 17.05 -5.25
C GLY A 23 4.73 16.76 -4.15
N SER A 24 5.03 17.16 -2.91
CA SER A 24 4.09 17.11 -1.78
C SER A 24 2.95 18.12 -1.86
N CYS A 25 3.12 19.18 -2.64
CA CYS A 25 2.10 20.16 -2.97
C CYS A 25 1.05 19.59 -3.92
N VAL A 26 -0.12 20.22 -3.97
CA VAL A 26 -1.27 19.82 -4.81
C VAL A 26 -1.51 20.87 -5.88
N GLY A 27 -1.65 20.45 -7.13
CA GLY A 27 -2.08 21.28 -8.25
C GLY A 27 -3.55 21.03 -8.55
N LEU A 28 -4.36 22.08 -8.56
CA LEU A 28 -5.76 22.06 -8.95
C LEU A 28 -5.92 22.91 -10.21
N SER A 29 -6.32 22.31 -11.32
CA SER A 29 -6.72 23.01 -12.55
C SER A 29 -8.22 22.90 -12.74
N ILE A 30 -8.87 24.00 -13.07
CA ILE A 30 -10.30 24.03 -13.40
C ILE A 30 -10.48 24.67 -14.76
N LEU A 31 -11.33 24.07 -15.59
CA LEU A 31 -11.68 24.58 -16.91
C LEU A 31 -13.20 24.67 -17.06
N ASP A 32 -13.71 25.86 -17.36
CA ASP A 32 -15.06 26.04 -17.91
C ASP A 32 -15.01 25.80 -19.42
N THR A 33 -15.55 24.65 -19.84
CA THR A 33 -15.46 24.17 -21.23
C THR A 33 -16.30 24.99 -22.21
N LYS A 34 -17.34 25.69 -21.74
CA LYS A 34 -18.21 26.50 -22.60
C LYS A 34 -17.70 27.93 -22.76
N ARG A 35 -17.16 28.52 -21.69
CA ARG A 35 -16.71 29.92 -21.66
C ARG A 35 -15.22 30.10 -21.89
N ARG A 36 -14.47 29.00 -21.96
CA ARG A 36 -13.00 28.99 -22.13
C ARG A 36 -12.30 29.84 -21.08
N ILE A 37 -12.70 29.63 -19.83
CA ILE A 37 -12.04 30.21 -18.67
C ILE A 37 -11.34 29.06 -17.96
N GLY A 38 -10.04 29.15 -17.83
CA GLY A 38 -9.24 28.16 -17.13
C GLY A 38 -8.47 28.79 -16.00
N GLY A 39 -8.31 28.07 -14.91
CA GLY A 39 -7.44 28.47 -13.82
C GLY A 39 -6.59 27.31 -13.34
N MET A 40 -5.48 27.65 -12.70
CA MET A 40 -4.61 26.70 -12.02
C MET A 40 -4.20 27.27 -10.67
N HIS A 41 -4.36 26.48 -9.62
CA HIS A 41 -3.95 26.78 -8.25
C HIS A 41 -2.92 25.75 -7.79
N HIS A 42 -1.79 26.23 -7.27
CA HIS A 42 -0.71 25.41 -6.73
C HIS A 42 -0.69 25.54 -5.19
N ILE A 43 -1.26 24.55 -4.51
CA ILE A 43 -1.55 24.53 -3.07
C ILE A 43 -0.39 23.86 -2.32
N LEU A 44 0.07 24.47 -1.22
CA LEU A 44 1.22 23.97 -0.45
C LEU A 44 0.81 23.21 0.82
N LEU A 45 -0.20 23.70 1.52
CA LEU A 45 -0.52 23.30 2.88
C LEU A 45 -2.02 22.98 3.04
N PRO A 46 -2.42 22.17 4.02
CA PRO A 46 -3.82 21.83 4.22
C PRO A 46 -4.60 23.01 4.81
N GLU A 47 -4.19 23.48 5.99
CA GLU A 47 -4.89 24.49 6.78
C GLU A 47 -3.89 25.35 7.56
N PRO A 48 -4.22 26.63 7.83
CA PRO A 48 -3.39 27.48 8.67
C PRO A 48 -3.45 27.07 10.14
N LEU A 49 -2.34 27.24 10.86
CA LEU A 49 -2.23 26.93 12.29
C LEU A 49 -2.66 28.11 13.18
N CYS A 50 -2.75 29.31 12.62
CA CYS A 50 -3.12 30.55 13.29
C CYS A 50 -3.75 31.50 12.27
N ASP A 51 -4.20 32.67 12.72
CA ASP A 51 -4.71 33.70 11.83
C ASP A 51 -3.62 34.12 10.83
N ILE A 52 -3.97 34.10 9.55
CA ILE A 52 -3.08 34.43 8.43
C ILE A 52 -3.63 35.62 7.64
N SER A 53 -2.75 36.35 6.97
CA SER A 53 -3.13 37.44 6.07
C SER A 53 -3.72 36.91 4.76
N GLU A 54 -4.56 37.71 4.08
CA GLU A 54 -5.19 37.33 2.79
C GLU A 54 -4.16 36.96 1.71
N SER A 55 -2.97 37.58 1.72
CA SER A 55 -1.89 37.28 0.78
C SER A 55 -1.33 35.86 0.91
N GLN A 56 -1.65 35.16 2.00
CA GLN A 56 -1.19 33.79 2.26
C GLN A 56 -2.29 32.76 2.00
N PHE A 57 -3.54 33.18 1.72
CA PHE A 57 -4.68 32.26 1.55
C PHE A 57 -4.44 31.27 0.42
N SER A 58 -3.85 31.72 -0.68
CA SER A 58 -3.49 30.88 -1.83
C SER A 58 -2.45 29.79 -1.53
N SER A 59 -1.87 29.75 -0.33
CA SER A 59 -0.97 28.65 0.06
C SER A 59 -1.70 27.46 0.69
N TYR A 60 -2.92 27.64 1.19
CA TYR A 60 -3.65 26.63 1.97
C TYR A 60 -4.86 26.09 1.22
N ALA A 61 -5.15 24.79 1.34
CA ALA A 61 -6.32 24.19 0.69
C ALA A 61 -7.63 24.77 1.23
N SER A 62 -7.75 24.90 2.56
CA SER A 62 -9.00 25.35 3.21
C SER A 62 -9.39 26.79 2.91
N THR A 63 -8.43 27.67 2.58
CA THR A 63 -8.70 29.08 2.27
C THR A 63 -8.48 29.42 0.79
N GLY A 64 -7.48 28.81 0.16
CA GLY A 64 -7.10 29.04 -1.23
C GLY A 64 -8.07 28.43 -2.24
N VAL A 65 -8.58 27.21 -2.01
CA VAL A 65 -9.53 26.59 -2.95
C VAL A 65 -10.85 27.39 -3.03
N PRO A 66 -11.48 27.81 -1.92
CA PRO A 66 -12.68 28.66 -1.99
C PRO A 66 -12.40 30.03 -2.62
N LEU A 67 -11.23 30.62 -2.37
CA LEU A 67 -10.82 31.87 -3.01
C LEU A 67 -10.71 31.69 -4.53
N PHE A 68 -10.04 30.62 -4.97
CA PHE A 68 -9.84 30.32 -6.39
C PHE A 68 -11.16 30.07 -7.13
N LEU A 69 -12.10 29.32 -6.54
CA LEU A 69 -13.43 29.13 -7.11
C LEU A 69 -14.20 30.45 -7.26
N ARG A 70 -14.12 31.34 -6.26
CA ARG A 70 -14.71 32.68 -6.34
C ARG A 70 -14.09 33.51 -7.46
N SER A 71 -12.77 33.51 -7.57
CA SER A 71 -12.08 34.26 -8.63
C SER A 71 -12.41 33.74 -10.03
N LEU A 72 -12.61 32.42 -10.20
CA LEU A 72 -13.11 31.87 -11.47
C LEU A 72 -14.54 32.33 -11.78
N ALA A 73 -15.40 32.37 -10.77
CA ALA A 73 -16.79 32.84 -10.92
C ALA A 73 -16.86 34.36 -11.21
N GLU A 74 -15.97 35.16 -10.63
CA GLU A 74 -15.82 36.59 -10.92
C GLU A 74 -15.37 36.84 -12.36
N GLU A 75 -14.53 35.95 -12.91
CA GLU A 75 -14.22 35.89 -14.34
C GLU A 75 -15.38 35.33 -15.19
N GLY A 76 -16.50 34.96 -14.58
CA GLY A 76 -17.72 34.55 -15.28
C GLY A 76 -17.78 33.06 -15.62
N ALA A 77 -16.90 32.22 -15.06
CA ALA A 77 -17.02 30.77 -15.16
C ALA A 77 -18.24 30.28 -14.37
N ARG A 78 -18.86 29.18 -14.80
CA ARG A 78 -19.98 28.57 -14.07
C ARG A 78 -19.69 27.15 -13.65
N VAL A 79 -20.02 26.84 -12.40
CA VAL A 79 -19.87 25.51 -11.79
C VAL A 79 -20.43 24.39 -12.68
N GLU A 80 -21.59 24.60 -13.29
CA GLU A 80 -22.26 23.63 -14.18
C GLU A 80 -21.44 23.24 -15.43
N ASP A 81 -20.47 24.07 -15.80
CA ASP A 81 -19.63 23.92 -16.99
C ASP A 81 -18.15 23.67 -16.65
N MET A 82 -17.81 23.62 -15.36
CA MET A 82 -16.45 23.43 -14.84
C MET A 82 -16.07 21.95 -14.79
N GLU A 83 -14.82 21.66 -15.12
CA GLU A 83 -14.19 20.36 -14.90
C GLU A 83 -12.88 20.55 -14.12
N ALA A 84 -12.69 19.77 -13.06
CA ALA A 84 -11.49 19.80 -12.23
C ALA A 84 -10.48 18.71 -12.64
N HIS A 85 -9.21 19.07 -12.66
CA HIS A 85 -8.06 18.18 -12.86
C HIS A 85 -7.08 18.41 -11.72
N ILE A 86 -6.70 17.36 -11.00
CA ILE A 86 -5.96 17.48 -9.75
C ILE A 86 -4.73 16.56 -9.80
N ALA A 87 -3.58 17.05 -9.34
CA ALA A 87 -2.39 16.23 -9.16
C ALA A 87 -1.57 16.62 -7.92
N GLY A 88 -0.61 15.77 -7.55
CA GLY A 88 0.34 16.05 -6.46
C GLY A 88 -0.05 15.41 -5.13
N GLY A 89 0.29 16.02 -3.99
CA GLY A 89 0.03 15.43 -2.68
C GLY A 89 0.89 14.19 -2.38
N ALA A 90 2.09 14.12 -2.98
CA ALA A 90 3.03 13.03 -2.82
C ALA A 90 3.75 13.05 -1.45
N LEU A 91 4.19 11.90 -0.97
CA LEU A 91 5.13 11.79 0.13
C LEU A 91 6.54 11.86 -0.46
N ILE A 92 7.23 12.99 -0.27
CA ILE A 92 8.56 13.25 -0.86
C ILE A 92 9.63 12.32 -0.26
N ASP A 93 9.53 11.99 1.03
CA ASP A 93 10.38 10.99 1.69
C ASP A 93 9.56 10.01 2.55
N PRO A 94 9.21 8.84 2.00
CA PRO A 94 8.48 7.81 2.75
C PRO A 94 9.31 7.17 3.89
N SER A 95 10.63 7.41 3.98
CA SER A 95 11.50 6.86 5.03
C SER A 95 11.57 7.73 6.28
N SER A 96 11.04 8.96 6.22
CA SER A 96 11.01 9.92 7.33
C SER A 96 9.75 9.72 8.19
N ARG A 97 9.93 9.25 9.45
CA ARG A 97 8.84 9.15 10.46
C ARG A 97 8.05 10.46 10.66
N ARG A 98 8.67 11.63 10.42
CA ARG A 98 8.00 12.94 10.55
C ARG A 98 7.08 13.24 9.38
N ASP A 99 7.47 12.87 8.16
CA ASP A 99 6.66 13.13 6.96
C ASP A 99 5.46 12.19 6.89
N LEU A 100 5.64 10.95 7.37
CA LEU A 100 4.60 9.96 7.63
C LEU A 100 3.52 10.45 8.60
N THR A 101 3.93 10.99 9.75
CA THR A 101 3.01 11.44 10.81
C THR A 101 2.31 12.75 10.46
N MET A 102 2.95 13.64 9.70
CA MET A 102 2.32 14.91 9.31
C MET A 102 1.45 14.80 8.05
N ASN A 103 1.76 13.88 7.13
CA ASN A 103 1.06 13.62 5.86
C ASN A 103 0.47 14.89 5.22
N ILE A 104 1.31 15.92 5.08
CA ILE A 104 0.87 17.27 4.68
C ILE A 104 0.25 17.23 3.28
N GLY A 105 0.88 16.50 2.35
CA GLY A 105 0.39 16.35 0.98
C GLY A 105 -0.95 15.62 0.89
N GLY A 106 -1.12 14.52 1.61
CA GLY A 106 -2.39 13.79 1.68
C GLY A 106 -3.51 14.66 2.25
N ARG A 107 -3.27 15.32 3.39
CA ARG A 107 -4.26 16.23 4.00
C ARG A 107 -4.64 17.40 3.10
N THR A 108 -3.67 17.98 2.40
CA THR A 108 -3.91 19.08 1.44
C THR A 108 -4.83 18.62 0.32
N LEU A 109 -4.59 17.43 -0.20
CA LEU A 109 -5.40 16.84 -1.25
C LEU A 109 -6.82 16.51 -0.76
N ASP A 110 -6.97 15.94 0.43
CA ASP A 110 -8.28 15.55 0.96
C ASP A 110 -9.19 16.77 1.17
N ILE A 111 -8.66 17.87 1.70
CA ILE A 111 -9.38 19.14 1.82
C ILE A 111 -9.76 19.69 0.45
N THR A 112 -8.82 19.66 -0.50
CA THR A 112 -9.07 20.12 -1.88
C THR A 112 -10.21 19.32 -2.52
N LEU A 113 -10.19 17.99 -2.40
CA LEU A 113 -11.22 17.10 -2.92
C LEU A 113 -12.58 17.32 -2.23
N GLY A 114 -12.58 17.52 -0.91
CA GLY A 114 -13.77 17.83 -0.14
C GLY A 114 -14.48 19.07 -0.67
N ILE A 115 -13.74 20.18 -0.80
CA ILE A 115 -14.29 21.46 -1.27
C ILE A 115 -14.80 21.35 -2.72
N ILE A 116 -14.07 20.67 -3.61
CA ILE A 116 -14.49 20.48 -5.01
C ILE A 116 -15.78 19.66 -5.09
N LYS A 117 -15.91 18.60 -4.30
CA LYS A 117 -17.12 17.77 -4.23
C LYS A 117 -18.31 18.54 -3.63
N GLU A 118 -18.09 19.29 -2.55
CA GLU A 118 -19.12 20.13 -1.92
C GLU A 118 -19.68 21.19 -2.88
N ASN A 119 -18.84 21.68 -3.80
CA ASN A 119 -19.26 22.63 -4.83
C ASN A 119 -19.82 21.95 -6.09
N GLY A 120 -19.93 20.62 -6.12
CA GLY A 120 -20.54 19.89 -7.24
C GLY A 120 -19.74 19.92 -8.55
N ILE A 121 -18.44 20.19 -8.49
CA ILE A 121 -17.58 20.26 -9.69
C ILE A 121 -17.07 18.85 -10.01
N PRO A 122 -17.32 18.30 -11.21
CA PRO A 122 -16.83 16.99 -11.60
C PRO A 122 -15.30 16.97 -11.72
N ILE A 123 -14.67 15.95 -11.14
CA ILE A 123 -13.23 15.71 -11.27
C ILE A 123 -13.03 14.79 -12.48
N ARG A 124 -12.44 15.33 -13.55
CA ARG A 124 -12.21 14.60 -14.80
C ARG A 124 -10.97 13.73 -14.74
N PHE A 125 -9.95 14.19 -14.04
CA PHE A 125 -8.69 13.50 -13.89
C PHE A 125 -8.06 13.81 -12.53
N LEU A 126 -7.54 12.77 -11.88
CA LEU A 126 -6.90 12.87 -10.56
C LEU A 126 -5.68 11.95 -10.56
N GLU A 127 -4.49 12.54 -10.46
CA GLU A 127 -3.22 11.80 -10.40
C GLU A 127 -2.38 12.36 -9.24
N ALA A 128 -2.66 11.83 -8.06
CA ALA A 128 -2.24 12.41 -6.81
C ALA A 128 -1.99 11.32 -5.76
N SER A 129 -1.20 11.63 -4.73
CA SER A 129 -0.73 10.70 -3.69
C SER A 129 0.09 9.52 -4.21
N GLY A 130 1.40 9.65 -4.07
CA GLY A 130 2.43 8.66 -4.40
C GLY A 130 3.79 9.14 -3.92
N THR A 131 4.89 8.65 -4.48
CA THR A 131 6.26 9.13 -4.20
C THR A 131 6.89 9.88 -5.37
N MET A 132 6.15 10.08 -6.46
CA MET A 132 6.64 10.69 -7.70
C MET A 132 6.08 12.11 -7.88
N GLY A 133 6.91 12.99 -8.45
CA GLY A 133 6.47 14.34 -8.82
C GLY A 133 5.77 14.37 -10.17
N PHE A 134 4.78 15.26 -10.30
CA PHE A 134 3.96 15.44 -11.50
C PHE A 134 4.11 16.85 -12.08
N CYS A 135 3.87 16.98 -13.38
CA CYS A 135 3.67 18.25 -14.06
C CYS A 135 2.22 18.29 -14.54
N ILE A 136 1.42 19.17 -13.96
CA ILE A 136 0.07 19.47 -14.47
C ILE A 136 0.17 20.61 -15.49
N MET A 137 -0.47 20.46 -16.63
CA MET A 137 -0.56 21.47 -17.67
C MET A 137 -2.02 21.70 -18.06
N LEU A 138 -2.42 22.96 -18.15
CA LEU A 138 -3.73 23.38 -18.64
C LEU A 138 -3.54 24.25 -19.89
N ASP A 139 -4.17 23.85 -20.99
CA ASP A 139 -4.26 24.61 -22.23
C ASP A 139 -5.70 25.08 -22.42
N VAL A 140 -5.93 26.38 -22.19
CA VAL A 140 -7.25 27.00 -22.27
C VAL A 140 -7.72 27.14 -23.72
N ASP A 141 -6.79 27.33 -24.65
CA ASP A 141 -7.11 27.49 -26.07
C ASP A 141 -7.61 26.18 -26.68
N ARG A 142 -7.02 25.05 -26.26
CA ARG A 142 -7.39 23.70 -26.69
C ARG A 142 -8.44 23.03 -25.82
N ALA A 143 -8.77 23.63 -24.67
CA ALA A 143 -9.64 23.03 -23.66
C ALA A 143 -9.14 21.64 -23.20
N THR A 144 -7.83 21.52 -22.98
CA THR A 144 -7.20 20.25 -22.57
C THR A 144 -6.37 20.44 -21.33
N CYS A 145 -6.40 19.44 -20.44
CA CYS A 145 -5.47 19.34 -19.32
C CYS A 145 -4.70 18.01 -19.43
N SER A 146 -3.41 18.05 -19.14
CA SER A 146 -2.56 16.85 -19.06
C SER A 146 -1.79 16.84 -17.75
N ILE A 147 -1.53 15.64 -17.26
CA ILE A 147 -0.69 15.40 -16.10
C ILE A 147 0.38 14.40 -16.54
N GLU A 148 1.64 14.74 -16.31
CA GLU A 148 2.78 13.95 -16.74
C GLU A 148 3.77 13.77 -15.58
N PRO A 149 4.31 12.57 -15.33
CA PRO A 149 5.42 12.38 -14.42
C PRO A 149 6.64 13.24 -14.78
N VAL A 150 7.32 13.81 -13.79
CA VAL A 150 8.51 14.67 -14.02
C VAL A 150 9.75 13.84 -14.42
N ILE A 151 9.79 12.55 -14.07
CA ILE A 151 10.86 11.61 -14.42
C ILE A 151 10.38 10.70 -15.56
N LYS A 152 11.06 10.75 -16.71
CA LYS A 152 10.64 10.09 -17.97
C LYS A 152 11.07 8.62 -18.14
N ASP A 153 11.82 8.04 -17.21
CA ASP A 153 12.51 6.76 -17.40
C ASP A 153 11.98 5.58 -16.58
N ILE A 154 10.65 5.38 -16.55
CA ILE A 154 10.09 4.07 -16.16
C ILE A 154 9.11 3.67 -17.25
N HIS A 155 9.60 2.79 -18.14
CA HIS A 155 8.91 2.01 -19.17
C HIS A 155 7.52 2.49 -19.64
N LYS A 156 7.42 2.84 -20.93
CA LYS A 156 6.16 2.95 -21.70
C LYS A 156 5.19 1.80 -21.34
N ARG A 157 4.25 2.02 -20.42
CA ARG A 157 3.09 1.15 -20.22
C ARG A 157 1.93 1.75 -20.99
N SER A 158 1.38 0.97 -21.92
CA SER A 158 0.31 1.42 -22.79
C SER A 158 -0.94 1.77 -21.99
N SER A 159 -1.57 2.88 -22.31
CA SER A 159 -2.94 3.22 -21.96
C SER A 159 -3.90 2.15 -22.52
N ARG A 160 -4.10 1.05 -21.79
CA ARG A 160 -5.24 0.16 -22.07
C ARG A 160 -6.50 0.82 -21.55
N PRO A 161 -7.63 0.71 -22.27
CA PRO A 161 -8.90 1.24 -21.79
C PRO A 161 -9.28 0.59 -20.45
N MET A 162 -9.89 1.39 -19.58
CA MET A 162 -10.46 0.96 -18.29
C MET A 162 -11.56 -0.08 -18.56
N SER A 163 -11.24 -1.36 -18.47
CA SER A 163 -12.21 -2.44 -18.46
C SER A 163 -11.82 -3.45 -17.41
N MET A 164 -12.82 -4.03 -16.72
CA MET A 164 -12.60 -5.13 -15.79
C MET A 164 -11.74 -6.21 -16.47
N PRO A 165 -10.63 -6.65 -15.84
CA PRO A 165 -9.85 -7.72 -16.41
C PRO A 165 -10.70 -8.97 -16.48
N ALA A 166 -10.63 -9.70 -17.59
CA ALA A 166 -11.28 -11.01 -17.66
C ALA A 166 -10.56 -11.96 -16.67
N LEU A 167 -11.28 -12.91 -16.05
CA LEU A 167 -10.66 -13.93 -15.18
C LEU A 167 -9.51 -14.68 -15.89
N THR A 168 -9.59 -14.84 -17.22
CA THR A 168 -8.52 -15.41 -18.04
C THR A 168 -7.26 -14.56 -18.10
N GLU A 169 -7.39 -13.23 -17.98
CA GLU A 169 -6.23 -12.33 -17.87
C GLU A 169 -5.57 -12.51 -16.51
N ILE A 170 -6.35 -12.57 -15.42
CA ILE A 170 -5.85 -12.80 -14.06
C ILE A 170 -5.08 -14.13 -13.99
N GLY A 171 -5.64 -15.19 -14.59
CA GLY A 171 -4.95 -16.48 -14.71
C GLY A 171 -3.60 -16.39 -15.42
N ARG A 172 -3.49 -15.59 -16.50
CA ARG A 172 -2.22 -15.35 -17.19
C ARG A 172 -1.22 -14.59 -16.32
N THR A 173 -1.65 -13.60 -15.55
CA THR A 173 -0.74 -12.91 -14.61
C THR A 173 -0.22 -13.85 -13.53
N ILE A 174 -1.05 -14.79 -13.05
CA ILE A 174 -0.59 -15.82 -12.11
C ILE A 174 0.49 -16.71 -12.75
N GLU A 175 0.39 -17.00 -14.04
CA GLU A 175 1.41 -17.72 -14.81
C GLU A 175 2.67 -16.88 -15.09
N ASP A 176 2.50 -15.58 -15.37
CA ASP A 176 3.57 -14.64 -15.73
C ASP A 176 4.34 -14.10 -14.51
N LEU A 177 3.70 -14.07 -13.33
CA LEU A 177 4.37 -13.74 -12.08
C LEU A 177 5.53 -14.72 -11.89
N GLN A 178 6.74 -14.16 -11.86
CA GLN A 178 7.95 -14.94 -11.65
C GLN A 178 7.73 -15.84 -10.43
N PRO A 179 7.90 -17.17 -10.56
CA PRO A 179 7.73 -18.04 -9.41
C PRO A 179 8.69 -17.57 -8.31
N ILE A 180 8.23 -17.59 -7.05
CA ILE A 180 9.15 -17.40 -5.91
C ILE A 180 10.36 -18.30 -6.16
N PRO A 181 11.60 -17.82 -5.96
CA PRO A 181 12.77 -18.66 -6.15
C PRO A 181 12.58 -20.01 -5.47
N GLN A 182 12.88 -21.10 -6.18
CA GLN A 182 12.60 -22.48 -5.75
C GLN A 182 13.09 -22.78 -4.32
N ILE A 183 14.12 -22.06 -3.88
CA ILE A 183 14.64 -22.08 -2.52
C ILE A 183 13.56 -21.70 -1.50
N ALA A 184 12.77 -20.64 -1.71
CA ALA A 184 11.73 -20.23 -0.78
C ALA A 184 10.49 -21.13 -0.81
N LEU A 185 10.13 -21.72 -1.97
CA LEU A 185 9.11 -22.78 -2.03
C LEU A 185 9.56 -24.02 -1.23
N GLY A 186 10.83 -24.41 -1.40
CA GLY A 186 11.45 -25.45 -0.59
C GLY A 186 11.37 -25.13 0.90
N ILE A 187 11.73 -23.91 1.31
CA ILE A 187 11.67 -23.48 2.72
C ILE A 187 10.24 -23.52 3.26
N ALA A 188 9.27 -22.98 2.53
CA ALA A 188 7.87 -23.00 2.96
C ALA A 188 7.36 -24.45 3.15
N GLY A 189 7.70 -25.35 2.22
CA GLY A 189 7.43 -26.78 2.35
C GLY A 189 8.09 -27.39 3.59
N MET A 190 9.35 -27.07 3.86
CA MET A 190 10.09 -27.57 5.01
C MET A 190 9.61 -27.03 6.35
N ILE A 191 9.07 -25.82 6.39
CA ILE A 191 8.44 -25.23 7.58
C ILE A 191 7.05 -25.85 7.80
N ALA A 192 6.37 -26.31 6.75
CA ALA A 192 5.13 -27.07 6.93
C ALA A 192 5.40 -28.53 7.33
N ASP A 193 6.39 -29.16 6.73
CA ASP A 193 6.80 -30.53 6.98
C ASP A 193 7.78 -30.60 8.16
N ASP A 194 7.26 -30.98 9.33
CA ASP A 194 7.92 -31.13 10.65
C ASP A 194 9.19 -32.02 10.70
N ARG A 195 9.73 -32.43 9.55
CA ARG A 195 10.80 -33.43 9.41
C ARG A 195 12.03 -32.98 8.66
N THR A 196 12.21 -31.69 8.37
CA THR A 196 13.29 -31.29 7.48
C THR A 196 14.56 -30.81 8.18
N ASP A 197 15.71 -31.30 7.70
CA ASP A 197 17.02 -30.83 8.09
C ASP A 197 17.34 -29.47 7.43
N PHE A 198 17.04 -28.42 8.18
CA PHE A 198 17.25 -27.02 7.84
C PHE A 198 18.72 -26.66 7.50
N SER A 199 19.69 -27.47 7.91
CA SER A 199 21.11 -27.23 7.61
C SER A 199 21.43 -27.36 6.11
N ARG A 200 20.67 -28.21 5.40
CA ARG A 200 20.84 -28.42 3.96
C ARG A 200 20.43 -27.20 3.14
N VAL A 201 19.36 -26.52 3.54
CA VAL A 201 18.91 -25.29 2.86
C VAL A 201 19.90 -24.17 3.06
N ALA A 202 20.39 -23.99 4.29
CA ALA A 202 21.44 -23.00 4.54
C ALA A 202 22.68 -23.26 3.68
N SER A 203 22.99 -24.52 3.38
CA SER A 203 24.10 -24.88 2.50
C SER A 203 23.92 -24.51 1.02
N GLU A 204 22.68 -24.55 0.53
CA GLU A 204 22.37 -24.12 -0.84
C GLU A 204 22.42 -22.59 -0.95
N ILE A 205 22.00 -21.89 0.10
CA ILE A 205 21.98 -20.43 0.13
C ILE A 205 23.37 -19.84 0.15
N ARG A 206 24.33 -20.49 0.82
CA ARG A 206 25.75 -20.12 0.76
C ARG A 206 26.31 -20.03 -0.66
N LYS A 207 25.69 -20.71 -1.63
CA LYS A 207 26.10 -20.69 -3.04
C LYS A 207 25.54 -19.48 -3.80
N ASP A 208 24.50 -18.83 -3.28
CA ASP A 208 23.87 -17.64 -3.85
C ASP A 208 24.36 -16.38 -3.13
N GLN A 209 25.23 -15.63 -3.81
CA GLN A 209 25.83 -14.41 -3.26
C GLN A 209 24.82 -13.28 -3.05
N VAL A 210 23.76 -13.20 -3.88
CA VAL A 210 22.74 -12.16 -3.79
C VAL A 210 21.84 -12.43 -2.60
N LEU A 211 21.32 -13.65 -2.49
CA LEU A 211 20.48 -14.05 -1.37
C LEU A 211 21.24 -14.01 -0.05
N THR A 212 22.52 -14.41 -0.04
CA THR A 212 23.38 -14.29 1.14
C THR A 212 23.49 -12.83 1.61
N ALA A 213 23.72 -11.88 0.70
CA ALA A 213 23.81 -10.47 1.05
C ALA A 213 22.49 -9.91 1.60
N GLU A 214 21.36 -10.30 1.01
CA GLU A 214 20.02 -9.90 1.48
C GLU A 214 19.70 -10.44 2.86
N VAL A 215 19.97 -11.72 3.10
CA VAL A 215 19.78 -12.35 4.41
C VAL A 215 20.67 -11.70 5.46
N LEU A 216 21.94 -11.44 5.15
CA LEU A 216 22.83 -10.73 6.07
C LEU A 216 22.38 -9.29 6.34
N LYS A 217 21.81 -8.60 5.35
CA LYS A 217 21.21 -7.28 5.56
C LYS A 217 20.04 -7.36 6.55
N LEU A 218 19.17 -8.36 6.43
CA LEU A 218 18.10 -8.60 7.39
C LEU A 218 18.64 -9.02 8.76
N CYS A 219 19.68 -9.85 8.83
CA CYS A 219 20.33 -10.24 10.09
C CYS A 219 20.83 -9.02 10.88
N ASN A 220 21.31 -8.00 10.17
CA ASN A 220 21.90 -6.79 10.75
C ASN A 220 20.94 -5.60 10.83
N SER A 221 19.68 -5.81 10.44
CA SER A 221 18.68 -4.76 10.53
C SER A 221 18.34 -4.46 11.99
N SER A 222 17.85 -3.25 12.25
CA SER A 222 17.27 -2.88 13.54
C SER A 222 16.18 -3.87 13.98
N TYR A 223 15.54 -4.55 13.02
CA TYR A 223 14.53 -5.59 13.23
C TYR A 223 15.00 -6.78 14.08
N LEU A 224 16.28 -7.19 14.02
CA LEU A 224 16.80 -8.23 14.92
C LEU A 224 17.43 -7.69 16.19
N GLY A 225 17.65 -6.37 16.29
CA GLY A 225 18.21 -5.75 17.51
C GLY A 225 19.57 -6.30 17.94
N MET A 226 20.36 -6.81 17.00
CA MET A 226 21.61 -7.51 17.32
C MET A 226 22.66 -6.53 17.88
N PRO A 227 23.33 -6.88 19.00
CA PRO A 227 24.32 -5.99 19.63
C PRO A 227 25.64 -5.91 18.83
N ARG A 228 25.85 -6.84 17.90
CA ARG A 228 27.00 -6.90 17.01
C ARG A 228 26.57 -7.26 15.59
N LYS A 229 27.37 -6.83 14.62
CA LYS A 229 27.15 -7.13 13.21
C LYS A 229 27.48 -8.61 12.92
N ILE A 230 26.60 -9.29 12.21
CA ILE A 230 26.76 -10.65 11.68
C ILE A 230 27.33 -10.55 10.27
N GLU A 231 28.46 -11.20 10.01
CA GLU A 231 29.18 -11.08 8.72
C GLU A 231 29.09 -12.33 7.84
N ALA A 232 28.64 -13.46 8.40
CA ALA A 232 28.55 -14.73 7.69
C ALA A 232 27.28 -15.52 8.04
N ILE A 233 26.83 -16.37 7.12
CA ILE A 233 25.67 -17.24 7.32
C ILE A 233 25.91 -18.23 8.45
N ASP A 234 27.11 -18.79 8.59
CA ASP A 234 27.41 -19.75 9.66
C ASP A 234 27.36 -19.07 11.04
N GLU A 235 27.78 -17.81 11.11
CA GLU A 235 27.59 -16.98 12.31
C GLU A 235 26.11 -16.72 12.59
N ALA A 236 25.32 -16.43 11.55
CA ALA A 236 23.87 -16.26 11.68
C ALA A 236 23.19 -17.54 12.22
N ILE A 237 23.57 -18.73 11.73
CA ILE A 237 23.06 -20.01 12.25
C ILE A 237 23.43 -20.18 13.72
N ALA A 238 24.68 -19.90 14.09
CA ALA A 238 25.16 -20.09 15.45
C ALA A 238 24.49 -19.13 16.45
N VAL A 239 24.18 -17.90 16.03
CA VAL A 239 23.60 -16.85 16.89
C VAL A 239 22.07 -16.90 16.92
N LEU A 240 21.43 -17.06 15.76
CA LEU A 240 19.98 -16.94 15.60
C LEU A 240 19.26 -18.30 15.55
N GLY A 241 19.99 -19.37 15.24
CA GLY A 241 19.42 -20.68 14.96
C GLY A 241 18.94 -20.83 13.51
N SER A 242 18.78 -22.08 13.08
CA SER A 242 18.42 -22.42 11.70
C SER A 242 17.00 -21.99 11.32
N THR A 243 16.05 -22.09 12.25
CA THR A 243 14.64 -21.68 12.02
C THR A 243 14.54 -20.18 11.71
N THR A 244 15.17 -19.34 12.53
CA THR A 244 15.20 -17.89 12.32
C THR A 244 15.86 -17.55 11.00
N LEU A 245 16.99 -18.19 10.67
CA LEU A 245 17.65 -17.96 9.38
C LEU A 245 16.69 -18.20 8.21
N LEU A 246 15.92 -19.29 8.24
CA LEU A 246 14.97 -19.62 7.18
C LEU A 246 13.80 -18.65 7.09
N GLN A 247 13.32 -18.15 8.23
CA GLN A 247 12.36 -17.04 8.27
C GLN A 247 12.95 -15.80 7.58
N LEU A 248 14.21 -15.45 7.83
CA LEU A 248 14.86 -14.31 7.16
C LEU A 248 14.99 -14.53 5.65
N ILE A 249 15.27 -15.77 5.24
CA ILE A 249 15.38 -16.10 3.81
C ILE A 249 14.04 -15.96 3.12
N ILE A 250 12.96 -16.52 3.69
CA ILE A 250 11.62 -16.37 3.10
C ILE A 250 11.17 -14.90 3.13
N THR A 251 11.51 -14.15 4.17
CA THR A 251 11.26 -12.70 4.26
C THR A 251 12.01 -11.91 3.19
N ALA A 252 13.29 -12.18 2.93
CA ALA A 252 14.05 -11.55 1.85
C ALA A 252 13.42 -11.82 0.47
N GLN A 253 12.91 -13.04 0.27
CA GLN A 253 12.24 -13.41 -0.98
C GLN A 253 10.86 -12.77 -1.10
N ALA A 254 10.10 -12.71 0.00
CA ALA A 254 8.81 -12.04 0.06
C ALA A 254 8.95 -10.53 -0.19
N GLU A 255 10.00 -9.88 0.33
CA GLU A 255 10.28 -8.45 0.09
C GLU A 255 10.33 -8.14 -1.41
N LYS A 256 11.03 -8.97 -2.20
CA LYS A 256 11.10 -8.78 -3.67
C LYS A 256 9.75 -8.81 -4.36
N LEU A 257 8.84 -9.67 -3.89
CA LEU A 257 7.52 -9.85 -4.48
C LEU A 257 6.55 -8.76 -4.03
N LEU A 258 6.59 -8.39 -2.75
CA LEU A 258 5.65 -7.47 -2.11
C LEU A 258 6.06 -5.99 -2.30
N VAL A 259 7.30 -5.70 -2.71
CA VAL A 259 7.78 -4.34 -3.04
C VAL A 259 7.59 -3.99 -4.52
N CYS A 260 7.15 -4.92 -5.38
CA CYS A 260 7.05 -4.74 -6.84
C CYS A 260 5.94 -3.79 -7.33
N SER A 261 5.14 -3.21 -6.43
CA SER A 261 4.05 -2.28 -6.77
C SER A 261 4.46 -0.83 -6.59
N GLU A 262 4.39 -0.02 -7.65
CA GLU A 262 4.55 1.43 -7.53
C GLU A 262 3.20 2.18 -7.38
N GLN A 263 2.05 1.54 -7.65
CA GLN A 263 0.80 2.29 -7.93
C GLN A 263 -0.53 1.56 -7.64
N GLY A 264 -0.56 0.28 -7.25
CA GLY A 264 -1.82 -0.49 -7.19
C GLY A 264 -2.58 -0.38 -5.86
N TYR A 265 -2.29 -1.27 -4.90
CA TYR A 265 -2.84 -1.15 -3.53
C TYR A 265 -2.30 0.08 -2.80
N SER A 266 -1.22 0.69 -3.32
CA SER A 266 -0.64 1.98 -2.95
C SER A 266 -0.71 2.34 -1.46
N LEU A 267 -0.48 1.35 -0.59
CA LEU A 267 0.35 1.62 0.57
C LEU A 267 1.73 1.99 0.03
N MET A 268 2.42 2.90 0.72
CA MET A 268 3.76 3.39 0.37
C MET A 268 4.69 2.28 -0.12
N ARG A 269 5.78 2.61 -0.82
CA ARG A 269 6.79 1.63 -1.26
C ARG A 269 7.14 0.62 -0.15
N GLY A 270 6.76 -0.64 -0.33
CA GLY A 270 6.95 -1.72 0.64
C GLY A 270 5.90 -1.84 1.75
N GLY A 271 4.79 -1.11 1.70
CA GLY A 271 3.75 -1.14 2.74
C GLY A 271 3.04 -2.49 2.84
N LEU A 272 2.80 -3.16 1.72
CA LEU A 272 2.32 -4.54 1.69
C LEU A 272 3.33 -5.50 2.34
N PHE A 273 4.63 -5.27 2.12
CA PHE A 273 5.69 -6.03 2.77
C PHE A 273 5.74 -5.80 4.28
N TYR A 274 5.69 -4.55 4.73
CA TYR A 274 5.71 -4.23 6.17
C TYR A 274 4.46 -4.72 6.90
N HIS A 275 3.29 -4.68 6.23
CA HIS A 275 2.06 -5.31 6.72
C HIS A 275 2.27 -6.81 6.89
N ALA A 276 2.65 -7.52 5.83
CA ALA A 276 2.90 -8.95 5.87
C ALA A 276 3.95 -9.34 6.94
N LEU A 277 5.02 -8.55 7.08
CA LEU A 277 6.05 -8.76 8.10
C LEU A 277 5.48 -8.54 9.52
N ALA A 278 4.62 -7.56 9.71
CA ALA A 278 3.93 -7.33 10.97
C ALA A 278 3.06 -8.51 11.37
N ILE A 279 2.26 -9.01 10.42
CA ILE A 279 1.39 -10.15 10.64
C ILE A 279 2.23 -11.40 10.94
N ALA A 280 3.33 -11.61 10.21
CA ALA A 280 4.26 -12.71 10.46
C ALA A 280 4.81 -12.72 11.90
N ARG A 281 5.33 -11.58 12.36
CA ARG A 281 5.91 -11.46 13.71
C ARG A 281 4.88 -11.61 14.81
N LEU A 282 3.74 -10.94 14.66
CA LEU A 282 2.69 -11.01 15.66
C LEU A 282 2.10 -12.42 15.72
N SER A 283 1.90 -13.06 14.57
CA SER A 283 1.50 -14.47 14.50
C SER A 283 2.50 -15.38 15.22
N GLU A 284 3.80 -15.22 14.96
CA GLU A 284 4.83 -16.00 15.66
C GLU A 284 4.80 -15.80 17.18
N ARG A 285 4.64 -14.55 17.63
CA ARG A 285 4.58 -14.21 19.06
C ARG A 285 3.34 -14.79 19.73
N LEU A 286 2.18 -14.66 19.09
CA LEU A 286 0.92 -15.24 19.58
C LEU A 286 0.98 -16.77 19.59
N ALA A 287 1.64 -17.39 18.63
CA ALA A 287 1.86 -18.83 18.58
C ALA A 287 2.76 -19.31 19.73
N LYS A 288 3.84 -18.57 20.05
CA LYS A 288 4.72 -18.86 21.20
C LYS A 288 3.97 -18.79 22.53
N ILE A 289 3.03 -17.85 22.67
CA ILE A 289 2.27 -17.64 23.90
C ILE A 289 1.15 -18.66 24.07
N SER A 290 0.40 -18.93 23.00
CA SER A 290 -0.69 -19.90 23.01
C SER A 290 -0.17 -21.34 23.13
N GLY A 291 0.95 -21.65 22.47
CA GLY A 291 1.51 -23.00 22.41
C GLY A 291 0.68 -23.98 21.57
N VAL A 292 -0.36 -23.50 20.89
CA VAL A 292 -1.32 -24.35 20.13
C VAL A 292 -0.98 -24.46 18.64
N VAL A 293 -0.13 -23.55 18.13
CA VAL A 293 0.34 -23.53 16.74
C VAL A 293 1.87 -23.45 16.75
N ARG A 294 2.52 -24.13 15.81
CA ARG A 294 3.97 -24.05 15.57
C ARG A 294 4.36 -22.60 15.20
N PRO A 295 5.26 -21.93 15.94
CA PRO A 295 5.58 -20.53 15.71
C PRO A 295 6.16 -20.21 14.32
N ASP A 296 7.03 -21.07 13.82
CA ASP A 296 7.64 -20.94 12.50
C ASP A 296 6.62 -21.04 11.37
N LEU A 297 5.67 -21.97 11.48
CA LEU A 297 4.54 -22.07 10.56
C LEU A 297 3.63 -20.83 10.63
N ALA A 298 3.34 -20.33 11.84
CA ALA A 298 2.57 -19.11 12.04
C ALA A 298 3.24 -17.88 11.42
N TYR A 299 4.57 -17.76 11.54
CA TYR A 299 5.35 -16.71 10.88
C TYR A 299 5.19 -16.77 9.36
N THR A 300 5.44 -17.92 8.76
CA THR A 300 5.37 -18.08 7.29
C THR A 300 3.96 -17.87 6.77
N ALA A 301 2.93 -18.35 7.49
CA ALA A 301 1.54 -18.11 7.15
C ALA A 301 1.18 -16.62 7.20
N GLY A 302 1.57 -15.91 8.27
CA GLY A 302 1.35 -14.47 8.38
C GLY A 302 2.11 -13.66 7.32
N LEU A 303 3.30 -14.09 6.91
CA LEU A 303 4.06 -13.42 5.84
C LEU A 303 3.40 -13.56 4.46
N LEU A 304 2.71 -14.68 4.20
CA LEU A 304 2.16 -15.00 2.89
C LEU A 304 0.64 -14.81 2.79
N HIS A 305 -0.05 -14.46 3.89
CA HIS A 305 -1.52 -14.41 3.95
C HIS A 305 -2.14 -13.57 2.83
N ASP A 306 -1.50 -12.45 2.51
CA ASP A 306 -1.99 -11.42 1.59
C ASP A 306 -1.40 -11.51 0.17
N ILE A 307 -0.77 -12.64 -0.18
CA ILE A 307 -0.01 -12.74 -1.44
C ILE A 307 -0.88 -12.56 -2.70
N GLY A 308 -2.19 -12.75 -2.60
CA GLY A 308 -3.13 -12.46 -3.68
C GLY A 308 -3.22 -10.97 -4.03
N LYS A 309 -2.94 -10.07 -3.09
CA LYS A 309 -2.88 -8.63 -3.37
C LYS A 309 -1.78 -8.31 -4.38
N VAL A 310 -0.67 -9.08 -4.43
CA VAL A 310 0.38 -8.94 -5.46
C VAL A 310 -0.15 -9.19 -6.87
N VAL A 311 -1.08 -10.16 -7.02
CA VAL A 311 -1.71 -10.48 -8.31
C VAL A 311 -2.61 -9.32 -8.74
N LEU A 312 -3.50 -8.90 -7.85
CA LEU A 312 -4.48 -7.86 -8.15
C LEU A 312 -3.83 -6.49 -8.36
N ASP A 313 -2.72 -6.23 -7.69
CA ASP A 313 -1.95 -4.99 -7.81
C ASP A 313 -1.52 -4.69 -9.26
N GLN A 314 -1.20 -5.72 -10.06
CA GLN A 314 -0.79 -5.57 -11.46
C GLN A 314 -1.88 -4.91 -12.34
N TYR A 315 -3.14 -5.01 -11.92
CA TYR A 315 -4.30 -4.45 -12.61
C TYR A 315 -4.83 -3.20 -11.91
N MET A 316 -4.63 -3.13 -10.60
CA MET A 316 -5.17 -2.10 -9.72
C MET A 316 -4.82 -0.69 -10.19
N ALA A 317 -3.55 -0.43 -10.54
CA ALA A 317 -3.09 0.89 -11.00
C ALA A 317 -3.79 1.37 -12.27
N HIS A 318 -4.24 0.45 -13.14
CA HIS A 318 -4.90 0.78 -14.40
C HIS A 318 -6.43 0.89 -14.28
N VAL A 319 -7.02 0.19 -13.32
CA VAL A 319 -8.48 0.11 -13.13
C VAL A 319 -8.96 1.09 -12.06
N GLN A 320 -8.22 1.21 -10.94
CA GLN A 320 -8.58 2.08 -9.82
C GLN A 320 -7.32 2.62 -9.11
N PRO A 321 -6.67 3.68 -9.64
CA PRO A 321 -5.38 4.22 -9.15
C PRO A 321 -5.34 4.70 -7.69
N LEU A 322 -6.48 4.74 -7.00
CA LEU A 322 -6.65 5.20 -5.62
C LEU A 322 -7.50 4.23 -4.78
N PHE A 323 -7.43 2.93 -5.11
CA PHE A 323 -8.20 1.88 -4.45
C PHE A 323 -8.14 1.95 -2.91
N TYR A 324 -6.96 2.20 -2.34
CA TYR A 324 -6.76 2.32 -0.89
C TYR A 324 -7.61 3.43 -0.22
N ARG A 325 -7.97 4.49 -0.95
CA ARG A 325 -8.82 5.58 -0.42
C ARG A 325 -10.28 5.17 -0.31
N ILE A 326 -10.73 4.28 -1.18
CA ILE A 326 -12.08 3.72 -1.12
C ILE A 326 -12.18 2.83 0.12
N LEU A 327 -11.14 2.04 0.39
CA LEU A 327 -11.03 1.25 1.62
C LEU A 327 -11.04 2.13 2.87
N GLN A 328 -10.35 3.27 2.86
CA GLN A 328 -10.33 4.19 4.01
C GLN A 328 -11.61 5.03 4.16
N GLY A 329 -12.33 5.30 3.07
CA GLY A 329 -13.52 6.17 3.05
C GLY A 329 -14.86 5.42 3.11
N HIS A 330 -14.87 4.13 2.83
CA HIS A 330 -16.04 3.25 2.92
C HIS A 330 -15.69 2.14 3.89
N GLY A 331 -16.43 2.00 4.99
CA GLY A 331 -16.23 0.93 5.97
C GLY A 331 -16.58 -0.48 5.45
N GLU A 332 -16.42 -0.73 4.14
CA GLU A 332 -16.61 -2.01 3.48
C GLU A 332 -15.28 -2.79 3.46
N ASP A 333 -15.37 -4.12 3.54
CA ASP A 333 -14.26 -5.06 3.41
C ASP A 333 -13.62 -4.95 2.00
N SER A 334 -12.29 -4.97 1.94
CA SER A 334 -11.54 -4.92 0.67
C SER A 334 -11.91 -6.07 -0.27
N SER A 335 -12.17 -7.25 0.26
CA SER A 335 -12.60 -8.43 -0.51
C SER A 335 -13.89 -8.15 -1.28
N VAL A 336 -14.83 -7.41 -0.68
CA VAL A 336 -16.09 -7.02 -1.33
C VAL A 336 -15.85 -6.02 -2.45
N LEU A 337 -14.96 -5.04 -2.21
CA LEU A 337 -14.62 -4.04 -3.21
C LEU A 337 -13.86 -4.64 -4.39
N GLU A 338 -12.93 -5.55 -4.12
CA GLU A 338 -12.18 -6.30 -5.15
C GLU A 338 -13.13 -7.13 -6.00
N GLN A 339 -14.08 -7.85 -5.39
CA GLN A 339 -15.11 -8.58 -6.14
C GLN A 339 -15.93 -7.65 -7.04
N LYS A 340 -16.31 -6.46 -6.55
CA LYS A 340 -17.05 -5.47 -7.36
C LYS A 340 -16.23 -4.95 -8.54
N ILE A 341 -14.92 -4.76 -8.37
CA ILE A 341 -14.03 -4.13 -9.37
C ILE A 341 -13.42 -5.15 -10.34
N PHE A 342 -12.98 -6.30 -9.84
CA PHE A 342 -12.22 -7.31 -10.57
C PHE A 342 -12.99 -8.61 -10.83
N GLY A 343 -14.12 -8.83 -10.14
CA GLY A 343 -14.85 -10.10 -10.19
C GLY A 343 -14.15 -11.25 -9.45
N ILE A 344 -13.13 -10.94 -8.67
CA ILE A 344 -12.39 -11.85 -7.78
C ILE A 344 -11.78 -11.02 -6.64
N ASP A 345 -11.67 -11.60 -5.45
CA ASP A 345 -10.96 -11.02 -4.31
C ASP A 345 -9.52 -11.55 -4.19
N HIS A 346 -8.72 -10.90 -3.35
CA HIS A 346 -7.33 -11.27 -3.10
C HIS A 346 -7.22 -12.64 -2.43
N ASN A 347 -8.21 -13.10 -1.66
CA ASN A 347 -8.21 -14.43 -1.07
C ASN A 347 -8.20 -15.52 -2.15
N LEU A 348 -9.09 -15.41 -3.14
CA LEU A 348 -9.18 -16.35 -4.26
C LEU A 348 -7.99 -16.20 -5.22
N ALA A 349 -7.58 -14.97 -5.54
CA ALA A 349 -6.40 -14.72 -6.37
C ALA A 349 -5.13 -15.31 -5.73
N GLY A 350 -5.00 -15.15 -4.40
CA GLY A 350 -3.91 -15.70 -3.60
C GLY A 350 -3.95 -17.22 -3.53
N LEU A 351 -5.13 -17.84 -3.41
CA LEU A 351 -5.26 -19.29 -3.45
C LEU A 351 -4.77 -19.85 -4.79
N HIS A 352 -5.22 -19.27 -5.91
CA HIS A 352 -4.77 -19.72 -7.24
C HIS A 352 -3.25 -19.59 -7.41
N LEU A 353 -2.67 -18.49 -6.90
CA LEU A 353 -1.22 -18.32 -6.89
C LEU A 353 -0.52 -19.38 -6.02
N ALA A 354 -1.05 -19.63 -4.82
CA ALA A 354 -0.51 -20.62 -3.90
C ALA A 354 -0.60 -22.06 -4.44
N GLU A 355 -1.67 -22.40 -5.16
CA GLU A 355 -1.82 -23.68 -5.87
C GLU A 355 -0.81 -23.82 -7.00
N ASN A 356 -0.65 -22.78 -7.83
CA ASN A 356 0.34 -22.75 -8.91
C ASN A 356 1.76 -22.95 -8.38
N TRP A 357 2.05 -22.34 -7.23
CA TRP A 357 3.33 -22.45 -6.53
C TRP A 357 3.48 -23.70 -5.66
N LYS A 358 2.43 -24.54 -5.58
CA LYS A 358 2.40 -25.77 -4.78
C LYS A 358 2.74 -25.51 -3.30
N LEU A 359 2.25 -24.41 -2.75
CA LEU A 359 2.40 -24.11 -1.33
C LEU A 359 1.65 -25.14 -0.47
N PRO A 360 2.10 -25.35 0.80
CA PRO A 360 1.44 -26.29 1.72
C PRO A 360 -0.03 -25.94 1.99
N ASP A 361 -0.85 -26.97 2.24
CA ASP A 361 -2.29 -26.80 2.53
C ASP A 361 -2.56 -25.85 3.69
N ALA A 362 -1.73 -25.89 4.74
CA ALA A 362 -1.83 -24.97 5.87
C ALA A 362 -1.68 -23.49 5.48
N ILE A 363 -0.83 -23.18 4.49
CA ILE A 363 -0.66 -21.82 3.98
C ILE A 363 -1.82 -21.44 3.07
N LYS A 364 -2.28 -22.37 2.21
CA LYS A 364 -3.44 -22.16 1.33
C LYS A 364 -4.72 -21.86 2.13
N ASP A 365 -4.96 -22.59 3.21
CA ASP A 365 -6.10 -22.36 4.10
C ASP A 365 -6.07 -20.96 4.73
N VAL A 366 -4.88 -20.49 5.14
CA VAL A 366 -4.72 -19.13 5.69
C VAL A 366 -4.99 -18.07 4.63
N VAL A 367 -4.38 -18.19 3.46
CA VAL A 367 -4.59 -17.24 2.35
C VAL A 367 -6.07 -17.16 1.99
N LEU A 368 -6.78 -18.28 1.97
CA LEU A 368 -8.19 -18.31 1.59
C LEU A 368 -9.15 -17.78 2.67
N PHE A 369 -8.85 -18.03 3.95
CA PHE A 369 -9.83 -17.85 5.04
C PHE A 369 -9.45 -16.82 6.11
N HIS A 370 -8.33 -16.08 5.98
CA HIS A 370 -7.91 -15.15 7.04
C HIS A 370 -8.92 -14.02 7.31
N HIS A 371 -9.70 -13.56 6.33
CA HIS A 371 -10.82 -12.61 6.57
C HIS A 371 -12.09 -13.28 7.15
N HIS A 372 -12.23 -14.59 7.01
CA HIS A 372 -13.40 -15.36 7.43
C HIS A 372 -13.01 -16.67 8.12
N PRO A 373 -12.35 -16.60 9.29
CA PRO A 373 -11.76 -17.77 9.96
C PRO A 373 -12.78 -18.85 10.35
N ASP A 374 -14.07 -18.51 10.41
CA ASP A 374 -15.15 -19.46 10.70
C ASP A 374 -15.43 -20.43 9.56
N LYS A 375 -15.08 -20.07 8.32
CA LYS A 375 -15.26 -20.90 7.12
C LYS A 375 -14.16 -21.95 6.95
N ALA A 376 -13.05 -21.84 7.70
CA ALA A 376 -11.98 -22.82 7.64
C ALA A 376 -12.42 -24.15 8.26
N GLU A 377 -12.32 -25.23 7.48
CA GLU A 377 -12.55 -26.60 7.94
C GLU A 377 -11.27 -27.23 8.49
N ASN A 378 -10.14 -26.99 7.81
CA ASN A 378 -8.81 -27.45 8.16
C ASN A 378 -7.96 -26.31 8.73
N ASN A 379 -6.87 -26.66 9.44
CA ASN A 379 -5.90 -25.71 10.00
C ASN A 379 -6.52 -24.54 10.79
N ARG A 380 -7.69 -24.75 11.40
CA ARG A 380 -8.56 -23.71 12.00
C ARG A 380 -7.84 -22.82 13.01
N LEU A 381 -6.94 -23.39 13.81
CA LEU A 381 -6.17 -22.66 14.80
C LEU A 381 -5.15 -21.72 14.14
N LEU A 382 -4.47 -22.18 13.08
CA LEU A 382 -3.53 -21.34 12.33
C LEU A 382 -4.25 -20.19 11.64
N VAL A 383 -5.38 -20.46 10.97
CA VAL A 383 -6.20 -19.43 10.31
C VAL A 383 -6.67 -18.38 11.32
N ARG A 384 -7.23 -18.80 12.46
CA ARG A 384 -7.68 -17.88 13.53
C ARG A 384 -6.55 -17.05 14.12
N LEU A 385 -5.36 -17.63 14.23
CA LEU A 385 -4.21 -16.96 14.79
C LEU A 385 -3.70 -15.85 13.87
N VAL A 386 -3.63 -16.12 12.55
CA VAL A 386 -3.26 -15.12 11.55
C VAL A 386 -4.34 -14.04 11.44
N TYR A 387 -5.62 -14.42 11.44
CA TYR A 387 -6.75 -13.49 11.53
C TYR A 387 -6.63 -12.53 12.74
N LEU A 388 -6.33 -13.05 13.93
CA LEU A 388 -6.16 -12.21 15.12
C LEU A 388 -4.98 -11.26 14.96
N ALA A 389 -3.86 -11.74 14.41
CA ALA A 389 -2.70 -10.90 14.16
C ALA A 389 -3.02 -9.76 13.18
N ASP A 390 -3.76 -10.05 12.11
CA ASP A 390 -4.21 -9.06 11.13
C ASP A 390 -5.18 -8.03 11.74
N ALA A 391 -6.22 -8.49 12.44
CA ALA A 391 -7.17 -7.63 13.15
C ALA A 391 -6.50 -6.68 14.16
N LEU A 392 -5.49 -7.17 14.89
CA LEU A 392 -4.70 -6.38 15.84
C LEU A 392 -3.79 -5.39 15.13
N ALA A 393 -3.08 -5.81 14.08
CA ALA A 393 -2.21 -4.95 13.31
C ALA A 393 -2.98 -3.77 12.73
N GLN A 394 -4.17 -4.00 12.15
CA GLN A 394 -5.02 -2.92 11.62
C GLN A 394 -5.37 -1.86 12.67
N LYS A 395 -5.57 -2.26 13.92
CA LYS A 395 -5.93 -1.33 15.00
C LYS A 395 -4.74 -0.54 15.55
N PHE A 396 -3.54 -1.12 15.52
CA PHE A 396 -2.35 -0.57 16.21
C PHE A 396 -1.22 -0.12 15.27
N LEU A 397 -1.33 -0.33 13.95
CA LEU A 397 -0.41 0.16 12.92
C LEU A 397 -1.08 1.18 11.99
N PRO A 398 -1.34 2.42 12.45
CA PRO A 398 -1.91 3.46 11.60
C PRO A 398 -0.96 3.78 10.44
N GLY A 399 -1.47 3.73 9.20
CA GLY A 399 -0.72 4.02 7.97
C GLY A 399 -0.37 2.80 7.11
N PHE A 400 -0.53 1.58 7.62
CA PHE A 400 -0.37 0.32 6.87
C PHE A 400 -1.67 -0.50 6.81
N VAL A 401 -2.80 0.12 7.19
CA VAL A 401 -4.12 -0.51 7.20
C VAL A 401 -4.59 -0.68 5.76
N LEU A 402 -4.68 -1.94 5.32
CA LEU A 402 -5.23 -2.32 4.02
C LEU A 402 -6.75 -2.53 4.09
N ASP A 403 -7.24 -3.13 5.16
CA ASP A 403 -8.61 -3.65 5.20
C ASP A 403 -9.35 -3.29 6.50
N HIS A 404 -10.66 -3.55 6.47
CA HIS A 404 -11.51 -3.57 7.65
C HIS A 404 -11.84 -5.02 8.00
N VAL A 405 -11.14 -5.58 9.00
CA VAL A 405 -11.41 -6.96 9.45
C VAL A 405 -12.66 -7.02 10.31
N ASP A 406 -13.52 -8.00 10.01
CA ASP A 406 -14.68 -8.34 10.83
C ASP A 406 -14.19 -8.73 12.23
N THR A 407 -14.70 -8.06 13.26
CA THR A 407 -14.33 -8.32 14.66
C THR A 407 -15.23 -9.34 15.34
N ALA A 408 -16.31 -9.79 14.68
CA ALA A 408 -17.21 -10.79 15.26
C ALA A 408 -16.50 -12.11 15.65
N PRO A 409 -15.55 -12.65 14.86
CA PRO A 409 -14.81 -13.86 15.24
C PRO A 409 -13.74 -13.65 16.34
N PHE A 410 -13.50 -12.41 16.80
CA PHE A 410 -12.35 -12.07 17.64
C PHE A 410 -12.37 -12.78 19.00
N GLU A 411 -13.48 -12.70 19.72
CA GLU A 411 -13.61 -13.30 21.07
C GLU A 411 -13.53 -14.83 21.03
N GLU A 412 -14.18 -15.45 20.05
CA GLU A 412 -14.11 -16.90 19.87
C GLU A 412 -12.69 -17.35 19.51
N SER A 413 -12.00 -16.59 18.64
CA SER A 413 -10.63 -16.91 18.24
C SER A 413 -9.65 -16.81 19.41
N MET A 414 -9.76 -15.77 20.25
CA MET A 414 -9.00 -15.64 21.49
C MET A 414 -9.20 -16.84 22.41
N ARG A 415 -10.46 -17.26 22.61
CA ARG A 415 -10.81 -18.40 23.46
C ARG A 415 -10.25 -19.73 22.92
N LEU A 416 -10.41 -20.00 21.62
CA LEU A 416 -9.93 -21.24 20.99
C LEU A 416 -8.40 -21.34 20.99
N LEU A 417 -7.71 -20.21 20.93
CA LEU A 417 -6.25 -20.13 20.99
C LEU A 417 -5.71 -20.08 22.42
N GLY A 418 -6.58 -20.02 23.44
CA GLY A 418 -6.18 -19.92 24.84
C GLY A 418 -5.38 -18.64 25.14
N LEU A 419 -5.64 -17.57 24.39
CA LEU A 419 -4.95 -16.29 24.55
C LEU A 419 -5.66 -15.42 25.59
N GLU A 420 -4.90 -14.93 26.56
CA GLU A 420 -5.40 -13.97 27.54
C GLU A 420 -5.13 -12.53 27.08
N PRO A 421 -6.07 -11.58 27.30
CA PRO A 421 -5.94 -10.21 26.81
C PRO A 421 -4.62 -9.52 27.19
N ASP A 422 -4.17 -9.68 28.44
CA ASP A 422 -2.95 -9.05 28.93
C ASP A 422 -1.70 -9.51 28.17
N LYS A 423 -1.65 -10.81 27.83
CA LYS A 423 -0.53 -11.38 27.07
C LYS A 423 -0.54 -10.94 25.61
N VAL A 424 -1.73 -10.74 25.04
CA VAL A 424 -1.89 -10.21 23.68
C VAL A 424 -1.44 -8.76 23.62
N VAL A 425 -1.86 -7.92 24.57
CA VAL A 425 -1.42 -6.52 24.65
C VAL A 425 0.10 -6.42 24.80
N ALA A 426 0.70 -7.25 25.66
CA ALA A 426 2.15 -7.31 25.84
C ALA A 426 2.90 -7.75 24.57
N SER A 427 2.23 -8.40 23.62
CA SER A 427 2.80 -8.86 22.35
C SER A 427 2.76 -7.84 21.24
N LEU A 428 2.04 -6.72 21.42
CA LEU A 428 1.96 -5.64 20.42
C LEU A 428 3.27 -4.84 20.33
N ASP A 429 4.18 -5.02 21.29
CA ASP A 429 5.53 -4.45 21.28
C ASP A 429 6.30 -4.80 19.99
N VAL A 430 6.08 -6.01 19.45
CA VAL A 430 6.73 -6.47 18.20
C VAL A 430 6.40 -5.62 16.98
N LEU A 431 5.29 -4.87 17.01
CA LEU A 431 4.88 -3.98 15.93
C LEU A 431 5.69 -2.67 15.93
N ALA A 432 6.17 -2.23 17.10
CA ALA A 432 6.99 -1.02 17.23
C ALA A 432 8.38 -1.20 16.61
N ASP A 433 8.89 -2.44 16.58
CA ASP A 433 10.21 -2.81 16.10
C ASP A 433 10.30 -2.96 14.56
N ILE A 434 9.18 -2.77 13.85
CA ILE A 434 9.11 -2.90 12.38
C ILE A 434 9.58 -1.61 11.68
N PHE A 435 9.66 -0.48 12.42
CA PHE A 435 9.97 0.86 11.89
C PHE A 435 11.18 1.52 12.54
#